data_AF-G7EPC3-F1
#
_entry.id   AF-G7EPC3-F1
#
_cell.length_a   1.000
_cell.length_b   1.000
_cell.length_c   1.000
_cell.angle_alpha   90.00
_cell.angle_beta   90.00
_cell.angle_gamma   90.00
#
_symmetry.space_group_name_H-M   'P 1'
#
loop_
_entity.id
_entity.type
_entity.pdbx_description
1 polymer ?
#
loop_
_entity_poly.entity_id
_entity_poly.type
_entity_poly.pdbx_seq_one_letter_code
_entity_poly.pdbx_strand_id
1 'polypeptide(L)'
;MIGRGALSHPDLARKIKAQVNKESYSELTWENILHHIIHSSMHQTASKDTKYFASRTKQWLGYLKRQYPQAGLLFDEIRRLKAKDEVAEVLKKYAKAPQFDTNHNI
;
A
#
# COMPACT_ATOMS: atom_id res chain seq x y z
N MET A 1 7.41 -8.90 17.20
CA MET A 1 6.54 -9.36 16.10
C MET A 1 5.62 -8.22 15.71
N ILE A 2 5.70 -7.69 14.48
CA ILE A 2 4.76 -6.65 14.04
C ILE A 2 3.52 -7.36 13.48
N GLY A 3 2.44 -7.35 14.26
CA GLY A 3 1.17 -7.95 13.87
C GLY A 3 0.36 -7.04 12.93
N ARG A 4 -0.93 -6.88 13.21
CA ARG A 4 -1.87 -6.08 12.38
C ARG A 4 -1.44 -4.62 12.14
N GLY A 5 -0.58 -4.08 13.00
CA GLY A 5 -0.03 -2.72 12.87
C GLY A 5 0.74 -2.47 11.57
N ALA A 6 1.43 -3.48 11.02
CA ALA A 6 2.12 -3.37 9.73
C ALA A 6 1.16 -3.21 8.55
N LEU A 7 -0.07 -3.74 8.65
CA LEU A 7 -1.07 -3.60 7.58
C LEU A 7 -1.70 -2.19 7.59
N SER A 8 -1.87 -1.59 8.76
CA SER A 8 -2.38 -0.21 8.89
C SER A 8 -1.33 0.87 8.67
N HIS A 9 -0.05 0.51 8.73
CA HIS A 9 1.08 1.44 8.63
C HIS A 9 2.25 0.70 7.94
N PRO A 10 2.20 0.59 6.60
CA PRO A 10 3.14 -0.24 5.81
C PRO A 10 4.61 0.12 6.01
N ASP A 11 4.84 1.35 6.44
CA ASP A 11 6.11 2.01 6.65
C ASP A 11 6.57 1.99 8.13
N LEU A 12 5.78 1.38 9.02
CA LEU A 12 6.07 1.32 10.46
C LEU A 12 7.41 0.68 10.78
N ALA A 13 7.78 -0.38 10.07
CA ALA A 13 9.09 -1.02 10.25
C ALA A 13 10.24 -0.07 9.89
N ARG A 14 10.08 0.72 8.82
CA ARG A 14 11.07 1.72 8.39
C ARG A 14 11.15 2.88 9.37
N LYS A 15 10.00 3.34 9.88
CA LYS A 15 9.91 4.35 10.95
C LYS A 15 10.61 3.91 12.23
N ILE A 16 10.33 2.68 12.69
CA ILE A 16 10.97 2.10 13.89
C ILE A 16 12.49 2.00 13.68
N LYS A 17 12.94 1.53 12.51
CA LYS A 17 14.37 1.42 12.21
C LYS A 17 15.07 2.78 12.20
N ALA A 18 14.49 3.79 11.54
CA ALA A 18 15.04 5.13 11.52
C ALA A 18 15.12 5.73 12.93
N GLN A 19 14.09 5.52 13.76
CA GLN A 19 14.08 5.97 15.16
C GLN A 19 15.18 5.28 15.99
N VAL A 20 15.38 3.97 15.82
CA VAL A 20 16.45 3.22 16.52
C VAL A 20 17.84 3.70 16.08
N ASN A 21 18.01 3.97 14.79
CA ASN A 21 19.29 4.41 14.22
C ASN A 21 19.54 5.93 14.37
N LYS A 22 18.59 6.70 14.91
CA LYS A 22 18.60 8.18 14.92
C LYS A 22 18.76 8.80 13.53
N GLU A 23 18.20 8.14 12.52
CA GLU A 23 18.16 8.62 11.13
C GLU A 23 16.92 9.48 10.89
N SER A 24 17.01 10.40 9.93
CA SER A 24 15.84 11.16 9.48
C SER A 24 14.85 10.26 8.76
N TYR A 25 13.58 10.34 9.14
CA TYR A 25 12.51 9.56 8.55
C TYR A 25 11.60 10.44 7.69
N SER A 26 11.46 10.09 6.40
CA SER A 26 10.43 10.66 5.54
C SER A 26 9.21 9.74 5.51
N GLU A 27 8.05 10.30 5.87
CA GLU A 27 6.79 9.58 5.92
C GLU A 27 6.39 9.07 4.53
N LEU A 28 5.82 7.86 4.47
CA LEU A 28 5.36 7.31 3.21
C LEU A 28 4.07 8.04 2.80
N THR A 29 4.10 8.74 1.67
CA THR A 29 2.88 9.36 1.15
C THR A 29 1.84 8.31 0.76
N TRP A 30 0.57 8.72 0.75
CA TRP A 30 -0.53 7.88 0.31
C TRP A 30 -0.29 7.27 -1.08
N GLU A 31 0.21 8.07 -2.02
CA GLU A 31 0.47 7.61 -3.39
C GLU A 31 1.56 6.53 -3.45
N ASN A 32 2.58 6.63 -2.58
CA ASN A 32 3.64 5.63 -2.47
C ASN A 32 3.11 4.32 -1.87
N ILE A 33 2.20 4.41 -0.88
CA ILE A 33 1.52 3.24 -0.32
C ILE A 33 0.79 2.50 -1.44
N LEU A 34 0.00 3.20 -2.25
CA LEU A 34 -0.72 2.59 -3.37
C LEU A 34 0.20 1.92 -4.38
N HIS A 35 1.34 2.56 -4.70
CA HIS A 35 2.35 1.95 -5.56
C HIS A 35 2.87 0.62 -4.97
N HIS A 36 3.22 0.60 -3.68
CA HIS A 36 3.64 -0.65 -3.03
C HIS A 36 2.54 -1.72 -2.99
N ILE A 37 1.27 -1.33 -2.83
CA ILE A 37 0.14 -2.27 -2.91
C ILE A 37 0.14 -2.94 -4.28
N ILE A 38 0.10 -2.16 -5.37
CA ILE A 38 0.04 -2.68 -6.75
C ILE A 38 1.22 -3.61 -7.06
N HIS A 39 2.43 -3.24 -6.62
CA HIS A 39 3.66 -3.96 -6.92
C HIS A 39 4.03 -5.04 -5.89
N SER A 40 3.27 -5.23 -4.82
CA SER A 40 3.61 -6.24 -3.81
C SER A 40 3.50 -7.66 -4.38
N SER A 41 4.38 -8.55 -3.90
CA SER A 41 4.45 -9.96 -4.34
C SER A 41 3.14 -10.72 -4.11
N MET A 42 2.28 -10.26 -3.19
CA MET A 42 0.93 -10.80 -3.00
C MET A 42 0.03 -10.70 -4.24
N HIS A 43 0.32 -9.75 -5.13
CA HIS A 43 -0.49 -9.48 -6.33
C HIS A 43 0.20 -9.89 -7.65
N GLN A 44 1.49 -10.24 -7.58
CA GLN A 44 2.28 -10.75 -8.70
C GLN A 44 2.16 -12.27 -8.89
N THR A 45 1.48 -12.98 -7.98
CA THR A 45 1.27 -14.43 -8.13
C THR A 45 0.26 -14.69 -9.25
N ALA A 46 0.73 -15.12 -10.42
CA ALA A 46 -0.09 -15.42 -11.60
C ALA A 46 -1.20 -16.46 -11.36
N SER A 47 -1.09 -17.27 -10.30
CA SER A 47 -2.01 -18.37 -9.98
C SER A 47 -3.16 -18.00 -9.04
N LYS A 48 -3.21 -16.78 -8.48
CA LYS A 48 -4.27 -16.41 -7.52
C LYS A 48 -5.42 -15.71 -8.23
N ASP A 49 -6.56 -16.38 -8.20
CA ASP A 49 -7.88 -15.99 -8.72
C ASP A 49 -8.14 -14.48 -8.64
N THR A 50 -8.65 -13.88 -9.72
CA THR A 50 -8.98 -12.45 -9.88
C THR A 50 -9.75 -11.88 -8.66
N LYS A 51 -10.61 -12.70 -8.05
CA LYS A 51 -11.37 -12.38 -6.84
C LYS A 51 -10.49 -12.16 -5.60
N TYR A 52 -9.35 -12.86 -5.52
CA TYR A 52 -8.39 -12.75 -4.43
C TYR A 52 -7.76 -11.37 -4.39
N PHE A 53 -7.36 -10.81 -5.54
CA PHE A 53 -6.80 -9.45 -5.62
C PHE A 53 -7.80 -8.42 -5.08
N ALA A 54 -9.00 -8.39 -5.65
CA ALA A 54 -10.02 -7.40 -5.28
C ALA A 54 -10.42 -7.50 -3.80
N SER A 55 -10.59 -8.72 -3.28
CA SER A 55 -10.92 -8.96 -1.87
C SER A 55 -9.81 -8.48 -0.93
N ARG A 56 -8.54 -8.82 -1.21
CA ARG A 56 -7.41 -8.47 -0.36
C ARG A 56 -7.12 -6.97 -0.38
N THR A 57 -7.23 -6.32 -1.54
CA THR A 57 -7.11 -4.87 -1.64
C THR A 57 -8.17 -4.16 -0.81
N LYS A 58 -9.43 -4.58 -0.90
CA LYS A 58 -10.53 -4.01 -0.08
C LYS A 58 -10.31 -4.23 1.41
N GLN A 59 -9.87 -5.42 1.80
CA GLN A 59 -9.51 -5.72 3.18
C GLN A 59 -8.39 -4.80 3.69
N TRP A 60 -7.36 -4.58 2.87
CA TRP A 60 -6.24 -3.71 3.24
C TRP A 60 -6.66 -2.25 3.36
N LEU A 61 -7.45 -1.72 2.42
CA LEU A 61 -8.01 -0.37 2.53
C LEU A 61 -8.80 -0.20 3.83
N GLY A 62 -9.57 -1.21 4.24
CA GLY A 62 -10.27 -1.22 5.52
C GLY A 62 -9.36 -1.01 6.74
N TYR A 63 -8.14 -1.55 6.73
CA TYR A 63 -7.15 -1.30 7.77
C TYR A 63 -6.52 0.10 7.66
N LEU A 64 -6.28 0.58 6.43
CA LEU A 64 -5.66 1.88 6.16
C LEU A 64 -6.58 3.06 6.49
N LYS A 65 -7.91 2.90 6.44
CA LYS A 65 -8.89 3.97 6.74
C LYS A 65 -8.67 4.68 8.08
N ARG A 66 -8.02 4.01 9.05
CA ARG A 66 -7.72 4.61 10.38
C ARG A 66 -6.65 5.69 10.34
N GLN A 67 -5.70 5.59 9.41
CA GLN A 67 -4.54 6.46 9.33
C GLN A 67 -4.56 7.32 8.05
N TYR A 68 -5.25 6.85 7.02
CA TYR A 68 -5.31 7.47 5.70
C TYR A 68 -6.78 7.65 5.30
N PRO A 69 -7.38 8.83 5.52
CA PRO A 69 -8.76 9.13 5.08
C PRO A 69 -9.00 8.85 3.58
N GLN A 70 -7.96 8.98 2.76
CA GLN A 70 -7.96 8.66 1.33
C GLN A 70 -8.32 7.19 1.06
N ALA A 71 -7.99 6.27 1.97
CA ALA A 71 -8.40 4.87 1.86
C ALA A 71 -9.93 4.70 1.98
N GLY A 72 -10.61 5.64 2.65
CA GLY A 72 -12.06 5.73 2.72
C GLY A 72 -12.66 5.90 1.33
N LEU A 73 -12.24 6.97 0.67
CA LEU A 73 -12.68 7.37 -0.66
C LEU A 73 -12.37 6.28 -1.69
N LEU A 74 -11.13 5.77 -1.69
CA LEU A 74 -10.73 4.74 -2.63
C LEU A 74 -11.51 3.44 -2.45
N PHE A 75 -11.79 3.03 -1.20
CA PHE A 75 -12.60 1.85 -0.94
C PHE A 75 -14.00 2.00 -1.53
N ASP A 76 -14.62 3.17 -1.36
CA ASP A 76 -15.97 3.42 -1.86
C ASP A 76 -16.03 3.42 -3.40
N GLU A 77 -14.96 3.90 -4.06
CA GLU A 77 -14.80 3.84 -5.51
C GLU A 77 -14.69 2.39 -6.01
N ILE A 78 -13.91 1.53 -5.35
CA ILE A 78 -13.66 0.16 -5.83
C ILE A 78 -14.63 -0.89 -5.27
N ARG A 79 -15.53 -0.55 -4.33
CA ARG A 79 -16.31 -1.55 -3.56
C ARG A 79 -17.14 -2.49 -4.44
N ARG A 80 -17.65 -1.99 -5.57
CA ARG A 80 -18.48 -2.74 -6.53
C ARG A 80 -17.68 -3.52 -7.57
N LEU A 81 -16.41 -3.16 -7.78
CA LEU A 81 -15.53 -3.79 -8.76
C LEU A 81 -15.16 -5.20 -8.29
N LYS A 82 -15.14 -6.15 -9.22
CA LYS A 82 -14.82 -7.57 -8.92
C LYS A 82 -13.60 -8.05 -9.69
N ALA A 83 -13.34 -7.46 -10.86
CA ALA A 83 -12.17 -7.84 -11.64
C ALA A 83 -10.91 -7.21 -11.05
N LYS A 84 -9.81 -7.97 -11.13
CA LYS A 84 -8.47 -7.56 -10.73
C LYS A 84 -8.07 -6.30 -11.50
N ASP A 85 -8.26 -6.33 -12.81
CA ASP A 85 -7.80 -5.26 -13.69
C ASP A 85 -8.58 -3.97 -13.43
N GLU A 86 -9.90 -4.04 -13.25
CA GLU A 86 -10.72 -2.87 -12.86
C GLU A 86 -10.22 -2.21 -11.56
N VAL A 87 -9.96 -3.02 -10.53
CA VAL A 87 -9.44 -2.51 -9.26
C VAL A 87 -8.03 -1.93 -9.43
N ALA A 88 -7.16 -2.62 -10.17
CA ALA A 88 -5.79 -2.20 -10.41
C ALA A 88 -5.73 -0.86 -11.17
N GLU A 89 -6.56 -0.67 -12.18
CA GLU A 89 -6.63 0.58 -12.95
C GLU A 89 -7.06 1.76 -12.08
N VAL A 90 -8.04 1.58 -11.19
CA VAL A 90 -8.43 2.63 -10.24
C VAL A 90 -7.28 2.97 -9.28
N LEU A 91 -6.61 1.95 -8.73
CA LEU A 91 -5.46 2.16 -7.85
C LEU A 91 -4.33 2.92 -8.55
N LYS A 92 -4.04 2.61 -9.83
CA LYS A 92 -2.99 3.27 -10.63
C LYS A 92 -3.22 4.76 -10.84
N LYS A 93 -4.48 5.23 -10.89
CA LYS A 93 -4.80 6.67 -11.03
C LYS A 93 -4.23 7.51 -9.89
N TYR A 94 -4.15 6.92 -8.70
CA TYR A 94 -3.70 7.61 -7.49
C TYR A 94 -2.29 7.18 -7.04
N ALA A 95 -1.75 6.09 -7.60
CA ALA A 95 -0.41 5.62 -7.28
C ALA A 95 0.65 6.50 -7.97
N LYS A 96 1.68 6.87 -7.23
CA LYS A 96 2.89 7.50 -7.77
C LYS A 96 4.07 6.63 -7.41
N ALA A 97 4.97 6.40 -8.36
CA ALA A 97 6.23 5.76 -8.05
C ALA A 97 6.95 6.62 -7.00
N PRO A 98 7.39 6.04 -5.87
CA PRO A 98 8.22 6.77 -4.94
C PRO A 98 9.45 7.28 -5.69
N GLN A 99 9.71 8.59 -5.59
CA GLN A 99 11.02 9.13 -5.93
C GLN A 99 11.98 8.56 -4.89
N PHE A 100 12.64 7.46 -5.23
CA PHE A 100 13.78 7.00 -4.46
C PHE A 100 14.86 8.05 -4.70
N ASP A 101 15.11 8.91 -3.72
CA ASP A 101 16.37 9.66 -3.68
C ASP A 101 17.48 8.60 -3.72
N THR A 102 18.14 8.48 -4.87
CA THR A 102 19.27 7.58 -5.14
C THR A 102 20.55 8.03 -4.41
N ASN A 103 20.41 8.54 -3.19
CA ASN A 103 21.51 8.83 -2.27
C ASN A 103 21.87 7.62 -1.39
N HIS A 104 21.73 6.40 -1.93
CA HIS A 104 22.54 5.27 -1.47
C HIS A 104 23.76 5.18 -2.39
N ASN A 105 24.69 6.11 -2.19
CA ASN A 105 26.05 5.98 -2.69
C ASN A 105 26.78 5.07 -1.68
N ILE A 106 27.08 3.84 -2.08
CA ILE A 106 28.05 2.97 -1.39
C ILE A 106 29.42 3.26 -1.99
#